data_AF-A0A0B7N441-F1
#
_entry.id   AF-A0A0B7N441-F1
#
_cell.length_a   1.000
_cell.length_b   1.000
_cell.length_c   1.000
_cell.angle_alpha   90.00
_cell.angle_beta   90.00
_cell.angle_gamma   90.00
#
_symmetry.space_group_name_H-M   'P 1'
#
loop_
_entity.id
_entity.type
_entity.pdbx_description
1 polymer ?
#
loop_
_entity_poly.entity_id
_entity_poly.type
_entity_poly.pdbx_seq_one_letter_code
_entity_poly.pdbx_strand_id
1 'polypeptide(L)'
;QDPTEIEYEVQAILNHRGKAPNYEYLVRWKGFDSSWDTWEVPANFDSKEPIKLYWSRLGAANADSNTKRKRAPKSVNKRKVATREERSSKRHARLIDKRRPTTTP
;
A
#
# COMPACT_ATOMS: atom_id res chain seq x y z
N GLN A 1 44.49 2.59 -17.39
CA GLN A 1 43.10 3.07 -17.54
C GLN A 1 42.29 2.04 -16.77
N ASP A 2 41.74 2.40 -15.62
CA ASP A 2 40.94 1.52 -14.76
C ASP A 2 39.47 1.81 -15.06
N PRO A 3 38.83 1.09 -15.99
CA PRO A 3 37.40 1.20 -16.18
C PRO A 3 36.75 0.29 -15.15
N THR A 4 35.82 0.79 -14.34
CA THR A 4 34.60 0.07 -13.90
C THR A 4 33.82 0.84 -12.83
N GLU A 5 33.84 2.17 -12.86
CA GLU A 5 32.80 2.94 -12.18
C GLU A 5 31.57 2.96 -13.11
N ILE A 6 30.88 1.81 -13.18
CA ILE A 6 29.66 1.65 -13.97
C ILE A 6 28.51 2.15 -13.11
N GLU A 7 27.88 3.24 -13.55
CA GLU A 7 26.71 3.80 -12.90
C GLU A 7 25.47 2.97 -13.23
N TYR A 8 24.75 2.52 -12.20
CA TYR A 8 23.50 1.79 -12.34
C TYR A 8 22.35 2.60 -11.75
N GLU A 9 21.18 2.55 -12.39
CA GLU A 9 20.01 3.30 -11.91
C GLU A 9 19.38 2.59 -10.70
N VAL A 10 19.23 3.33 -9.60
CA VAL A 10 18.56 2.86 -8.39
C VAL A 10 17.05 2.83 -8.60
N GLN A 11 16.42 1.68 -8.39
CA GLN A 11 14.96 1.56 -8.39
C GLN A 11 14.37 1.99 -7.05
N ALA A 12 14.88 1.44 -5.94
CA ALA A 12 14.40 1.76 -4.60
C ALA A 12 15.38 1.28 -3.51
N ILE A 13 15.36 1.94 -2.35
CA ILE A 13 15.97 1.39 -1.13
C ILE A 13 14.92 0.57 -0.39
N LEU A 14 15.27 -0.68 -0.10
CA LEU A 14 14.39 -1.64 0.55
C LEU A 14 14.59 -1.65 2.06
N ASN A 15 15.84 -1.52 2.51
CA ASN A 15 16.19 -1.62 3.92
C ASN A 15 17.40 -0.77 4.27
N HIS A 16 17.63 -0.56 5.57
CA HIS A 16 18.85 0.03 6.10
C HIS A 16 19.39 -0.81 7.25
N ARG A 17 20.70 -0.79 7.46
CA ARG A 17 21.37 -1.37 8.62
C ARG A 17 22.47 -0.45 9.13
N GLY A 18 22.96 -0.72 10.33
CA GLY A 18 23.99 0.08 10.98
C GLY A 18 23.44 1.10 11.98
N LYS A 19 24.30 2.02 12.40
CA LYS A 19 23.98 3.08 13.38
C LYS A 19 24.39 4.43 12.81
N ALA A 20 23.67 5.49 13.16
CA ALA A 20 24.05 6.85 12.78
C ALA A 20 25.52 7.15 13.19
N PRO A 21 26.32 7.77 12.30
CA PRO A 21 26.01 8.22 10.94
C PRO A 21 26.27 7.16 9.84
N ASN A 22 26.83 6.01 10.20
CA ASN A 22 27.26 4.95 9.28
C ASN A 22 26.12 3.98 8.96
N TYR A 23 25.16 4.46 8.16
CA TYR A 23 24.11 3.62 7.61
C TYR A 23 24.53 2.99 6.28
N GLU A 24 24.19 1.73 6.10
CA GLU A 24 24.22 1.05 4.80
C GLU A 24 22.79 0.83 4.33
N TYR A 25 22.53 1.00 3.04
CA TYR A 25 21.21 0.88 2.44
C TYR A 25 21.18 -0.28 1.45
N LEU A 26 20.16 -1.13 1.56
CA LEU A 26 19.92 -2.20 0.61
C LEU A 26 19.24 -1.63 -0.63
N VAL A 27 19.97 -1.61 -1.74
CA VAL A 27 19.57 -1.01 -3.01
C VAL A 27 18.99 -2.08 -3.93
N ARG A 28 17.78 -1.83 -4.45
CA ARG A 28 17.22 -2.53 -5.61
C ARG A 28 17.64 -1.78 -6.86
N TRP A 29 18.33 -2.46 -7.77
CA TRP A 29 18.73 -1.92 -9.06
C TRP A 29 17.62 -2.06 -10.11
N LYS A 30 17.45 -1.03 -10.94
CA LYS A 30 16.39 -1.03 -11.95
C LYS A 30 16.69 -2.04 -13.04
N GLY A 31 15.72 -2.91 -13.33
CA GLY A 31 15.85 -3.97 -14.33
C GLY A 31 16.58 -5.21 -13.82
N PHE A 32 16.99 -5.24 -12.56
CA PHE A 32 17.56 -6.41 -11.91
C PHE A 32 16.60 -6.97 -10.85
N ASP A 33 16.77 -8.26 -10.57
CA ASP A 33 15.98 -8.94 -9.55
C ASP A 33 16.61 -8.79 -8.16
N SER A 34 15.87 -9.23 -7.14
CA SER A 34 16.27 -9.21 -5.74
C SER A 34 17.61 -9.89 -5.42
N SER A 35 18.03 -10.83 -6.26
CA SER A 35 19.33 -11.50 -6.16
C SER A 35 20.53 -10.58 -6.38
N TRP A 36 20.32 -9.43 -7.04
CA TRP A 36 21.36 -8.43 -7.29
C TRP A 36 21.33 -7.28 -6.28
N ASP A 37 20.46 -7.35 -5.26
CA ASP A 37 20.35 -6.29 -4.27
C ASP A 37 21.66 -6.20 -3.46
N THR A 38 22.29 -5.02 -3.45
CA THR A 38 23.56 -4.78 -2.74
C THR A 38 23.40 -3.76 -1.61
N TRP A 39 24.29 -3.85 -0.62
CA TRP A 39 24.36 -2.91 0.49
C TRP A 39 25.33 -1.79 0.15
N GLU A 40 24.80 -0.59 -0.11
CA GLU A 40 25.59 0.58 -0.50
C GLU A 40 25.66 1.62 0.63
N VAL A 41 26.79 2.30 0.74
CA VAL A 41 26.97 3.43 1.66
C VAL A 41 26.43 4.72 1.04
N PRO A 42 25.96 5.70 1.84
CA PRO A 42 25.44 6.97 1.33
C PRO A 42 26.43 7.76 0.46
N ALA A 43 27.73 7.49 0.58
CA ALA A 43 28.78 8.10 -0.24
C ALA A 43 28.83 7.54 -1.68
N ASN A 44 28.33 6.31 -1.92
CA ASN A 44 28.29 5.69 -3.24
C ASN A 44 27.11 6.18 -4.10
N PHE A 45 26.15 6.89 -3.49
CA PHE A 45 25.02 7.45 -4.23
C PHE A 45 25.39 8.82 -4.75
N ASP A 46 25.28 9.01 -6.07
CA ASP A 46 25.35 10.33 -6.70
C ASP A 46 24.26 11.28 -6.14
N SER A 47 23.07 10.74 -5.92
CA SER A 47 21.89 11.48 -5.49
C SER A 47 21.31 10.98 -4.16
N LYS A 48 20.98 11.91 -3.25
CA LYS A 48 20.34 11.60 -1.94
C LYS A 48 18.84 11.35 -2.01
N GLU A 49 18.23 11.46 -3.20
CA GLU A 49 16.80 11.27 -3.40
C GLU A 49 16.25 9.90 -2.96
N PRO A 50 16.84 8.76 -3.39
CA PRO A 50 16.36 7.44 -2.96
C PRO A 50 16.40 7.27 -1.43
N ILE A 51 17.43 7.81 -0.78
CA ILE A 51 17.57 7.81 0.68
C ILE A 51 16.47 8.64 1.33
N LYS A 52 16.23 9.87 0.84
CA LYS A 52 15.13 10.72 1.34
C LYS A 52 13.78 10.03 1.19
N LEU A 53 13.50 9.40 0.05
CA LEU A 53 12.25 8.68 -0.20
C LEU A 53 12.07 7.51 0.78
N TYR A 54 13.14 6.76 1.04
CA TYR A 54 13.15 5.68 2.02
C TYR A 54 12.78 6.15 3.43
N TRP A 55 13.47 7.17 3.94
CA TRP A 55 13.19 7.73 5.26
C TRP A 55 11.83 8.41 5.35
N SER A 56 11.36 9.02 4.26
CA SER A 56 10.02 9.62 4.20
C SER A 56 8.94 8.55 4.36
N ARG A 57 9.11 7.38 3.75
CA ARG A 57 8.20 6.23 3.91
C ARG A 57 8.25 5.67 5.33
N LEU A 58 9.43 5.54 5.93
CA LEU A 58 9.56 5.09 7.32
C LEU A 58 8.96 6.09 8.32
N GLY A 59 9.21 7.39 8.13
CA GLY A 59 8.64 8.45 8.96
C GLY A 59 7.13 8.50 8.86
N ALA A 60 6.57 8.36 7.65
CA ALA A 60 5.14 8.26 7.44
C ALA A 60 4.53 6.99 8.05
N ALA A 61 5.21 5.84 7.97
CA ALA A 61 4.75 4.60 8.61
C ALA A 61 4.72 4.70 10.16
N ASN A 62 5.69 5.42 10.75
CA ASN A 62 5.72 5.68 12.19
C ASN A 62 4.73 6.78 12.63
N ALA A 63 4.38 7.73 11.76
CA ALA A 63 3.33 8.71 12.01
C ALA A 63 1.91 8.11 11.82
N ASP A 64 1.78 7.13 10.92
CA ASP A 64 0.53 6.42 10.66
C ASP A 64 0.12 5.50 11.81
N SER A 65 1.06 4.92 12.57
CA SER A 65 0.72 4.12 13.76
C SER A 65 0.05 4.93 14.88
N ASN A 66 0.24 6.26 14.92
CA ASN A 66 -0.54 7.17 15.79
C ASN A 66 -1.84 7.67 15.12
N THR A 67 -1.93 7.59 13.78
CA THR A 67 -3.05 8.12 12.99
C THR A 67 -4.02 7.07 12.42
N LYS A 68 -3.80 5.75 12.65
CA LYS A 68 -4.76 4.66 12.34
C LYS A 68 -6.10 4.69 13.10
N ARG A 69 -6.51 5.85 13.65
CA ARG A 69 -7.93 6.15 13.99
C ARG A 69 -8.56 7.23 13.12
N LYS A 70 -7.89 7.78 12.10
CA LYS A 70 -8.58 8.58 11.09
C LYS A 70 -9.19 7.62 10.08
N ARG A 71 -10.37 7.12 10.43
CA ARG A 71 -11.33 6.48 9.54
C ARG A 71 -11.23 7.12 8.16
N ALA A 72 -11.12 6.30 7.11
CA ALA A 72 -11.30 6.76 5.73
C ALA A 72 -12.49 7.73 5.68
N PRO A 73 -12.41 8.84 4.93
CA PRO A 73 -13.55 9.74 4.80
C PRO A 73 -14.74 8.88 4.41
N LYS A 74 -15.81 8.95 5.22
CA LYS A 74 -17.09 8.30 4.87
C LYS A 74 -17.42 8.81 3.47
N SER A 75 -17.24 7.96 2.46
CA SER A 75 -17.80 8.19 1.14
C SER A 75 -19.24 8.60 1.38
N VAL A 76 -19.61 9.79 0.92
CA VAL A 76 -20.97 10.34 0.99
C VAL A 76 -21.87 9.58 -0.01
N ASN A 77 -21.78 8.26 -0.04
CA ASN A 77 -22.83 7.45 -0.60
C ASN A 77 -23.93 7.37 0.46
N LYS A 78 -24.84 8.36 0.43
CA LYS A 78 -26.15 8.31 1.11
C LYS A 78 -27.01 7.19 0.50
N ARG A 79 -26.57 5.94 0.57
CA ARG A 79 -27.48 4.81 0.37
C ARG A 79 -28.29 4.72 1.65
N LYS A 80 -29.57 5.10 1.59
CA LYS A 80 -30.55 4.85 2.66
C LYS A 80 -30.40 3.39 3.09
N VAL A 81 -29.89 3.16 4.29
CA VAL A 81 -29.88 1.83 4.88
C VAL A 81 -31.32 1.54 5.24
N ALA A 82 -31.99 0.71 4.44
CA ALA A 82 -33.36 0.28 4.72
C ALA A 82 -33.46 -0.27 6.15
N THR A 83 -34.50 0.16 6.88
CA THR A 83 -34.72 -0.24 8.27
C THR A 83 -34.94 -1.75 8.39
N ARG A 84 -34.83 -2.28 9.61
CA ARG A 84 -35.03 -3.72 9.87
C ARG A 84 -36.43 -4.17 9.44
N GLU A 85 -37.46 -3.36 9.68
CA GLU A 85 -38.83 -3.63 9.20
C GLU A 85 -38.91 -3.64 7.68
N GLU A 86 -38.26 -2.71 6.99
CA GLU A 86 -38.32 -2.62 5.53
C GLU A 86 -37.58 -3.79 4.86
N ARG A 87 -36.45 -4.23 5.45
CA ARG A 87 -35.74 -5.44 5.04
C ARG A 87 -36.57 -6.71 5.30
N SER A 88 -37.27 -6.78 6.42
CA SER A 88 -38.13 -7.90 6.80
C SER A 88 -39.33 -8.02 5.84
N SER A 89 -39.98 -6.89 5.56
CA SER A 89 -41.11 -6.80 4.64
C SER A 89 -40.72 -7.22 3.22
N LYS A 90 -39.53 -6.78 2.75
CA LYS A 90 -39.02 -7.16 1.43
C LYS A 90 -38.64 -8.64 1.34
N ARG A 91 -38.15 -9.24 2.43
CA ARG A 91 -37.94 -10.69 2.51
C ARG A 91 -39.27 -11.44 2.50
N HIS A 92 -40.27 -10.95 3.23
CA HIS A 92 -41.59 -11.56 3.27
C HIS A 92 -42.27 -11.53 1.90
N ALA A 93 -42.29 -10.36 1.23
CA ALA A 93 -42.84 -10.22 -0.11
C ALA A 93 -42.23 -11.21 -1.13
N ARG A 94 -40.89 -11.37 -1.11
CA ARG A 94 -40.21 -12.38 -1.96
C ARG A 94 -40.61 -13.82 -1.63
N LEU A 95 -40.91 -14.11 -0.38
CA LEU A 95 -41.32 -15.45 0.03
C LEU A 95 -42.75 -15.77 -0.42
N ILE A 96 -43.63 -14.75 -0.45
CA ILE A 96 -45.00 -14.86 -0.96
C ILE A 96 -45.00 -15.06 -2.49
N ASP A 97 -44.18 -14.30 -3.21
CA ASP A 97 -44.05 -14.41 -4.68
C ASP A 97 -43.60 -15.82 -5.11
N LYS A 98 -42.61 -16.40 -4.41
CA LYS A 98 -42.13 -17.77 -4.64
C LYS A 98 -43.14 -18.88 -4.30
N ARG A 99 -44.24 -18.54 -3.62
CA ARG A 99 -45.28 -19.49 -3.20
C ARG A 99 -46.58 -19.32 -3.98
N ARG A 100 -46.62 -18.40 -4.95
CA ARG A 100 -47.81 -18.21 -5.79
C ARG A 100 -47.92 -19.38 -6.78
N PRO A 101 -48.99 -20.18 -6.76
CA PRO A 101 -49.23 -21.17 -7.82
C PRO A 101 -49.45 -20.39 -9.13
N THR A 102 -48.64 -20.71 -10.13
CA THR A 102 -48.79 -20.17 -11.49
C THR A 102 -50.09 -20.69 -12.07
N THR A 103 -51.18 -19.92 -11.90
CA THR A 103 -52.41 -20.12 -12.67
C THR A 103 -52.13 -19.58 -14.06
N THR A 104 -51.76 -20.48 -14.96
CA THR A 104 -51.74 -20.24 -16.41
C THR A 104 -53.16 -20.49 -16.93
N PRO A 105 -53.76 -19.58 -17.72
CA PRO A 105 -55.04 -19.85 -18.38
C PRO A 105 -54.90 -20.91 -19.48
#